data_AF-A0A842XRQ4-F1
#
_entry.id   AF-A0A842XRQ4-F1
#
_cell.length_a   1.000
_cell.length_b   1.000
_cell.length_c   1.000
_cell.angle_alpha   90.00
_cell.angle_beta   90.00
_cell.angle_gamma   90.00
#
_symmetry.space_group_name_H-M   'P 1'
#
loop_
_entity.id
_entity.type
_entity.pdbx_description
1 polymer ?
#
loop_
_entity_poly.entity_id
_entity_poly.type
_entity_poly.pdbx_seq_one_letter_code
_entity_poly.pdbx_strand_id
1 'polypeptide(L)'
;MFGKKIYKGFLVEPDGRLLKEFVFSTKADISYDDVKKAIKGKGDIAAIGAFEVDRLVGTVIRGQKLHFMLVGKDVAEDDETGFIKEMLNSVEGTLDASIEARSKAALEAEQKARNEHASAQEAIKAMETEKTAHVQEIEELENLRNELSKFQQDTESWQKELEEFEAEVSDRHSQINERVTLLLEREQNLNRSRQSFEAAADAKRGLMRSLQVGIGQSINEYEIGYGRLVKERLELEESQKRFDEEMESYEQSRTEWLKEVEETKVRLESLDRDRKQIEGEREKIEAKERSLKQLQSSLEARKMDLDNSTSALEDERRAFIVETENLRADLADMDVDLGERETKISQAEEDLRVGQEESQRSADELERRRTAFESEEQEFKDKIDSIEERERELASEKEELERRRSEIDTSAESQQAELSKLLGNIGKENEDLQKRTQELDSIQAALTEREEGVQESETRIES
;
A
#
# COMPACT_ATOMS: atom_id res chain seq x y z
N MET A 1 209.03 -22.45 89.31
CA MET A 1 209.19 -22.81 90.74
C MET A 1 210.08 -21.74 91.34
N PHE A 2 209.54 -20.91 92.23
CA PHE A 2 210.31 -19.81 92.82
C PHE A 2 211.39 -20.36 93.75
N GLY A 3 212.60 -19.83 93.65
CA GLY A 3 213.73 -20.15 94.50
C GLY A 3 213.37 -19.93 95.97
N LYS A 4 213.99 -20.70 96.87
CA LYS A 4 213.72 -20.74 98.34
C LYS A 4 213.88 -19.38 99.07
N LYS A 5 214.04 -18.29 98.34
CA LYS A 5 214.30 -16.92 98.79
C LYS A 5 213.05 -16.03 98.76
N ILE A 6 212.01 -16.34 97.98
CA ILE A 6 210.75 -15.56 97.97
C ILE A 6 209.77 -16.12 98.99
N TYR A 7 209.18 -15.23 99.80
CA TYR A 7 208.24 -15.61 100.85
C TYR A 7 206.79 -15.28 100.50
N LYS A 8 206.52 -14.09 99.95
CA LYS A 8 205.16 -13.65 99.62
C LYS A 8 205.11 -12.83 98.34
N GLY A 9 203.92 -12.78 97.74
CA GLY A 9 203.56 -11.97 96.59
C GLY A 9 202.23 -11.29 96.81
N PHE A 10 202.03 -10.11 96.26
CA PHE A 10 200.79 -9.34 96.41
C PHE A 10 200.40 -8.78 95.05
N LEU A 11 199.26 -9.22 94.53
CA LEU A 11 198.64 -8.64 93.34
C LEU A 11 197.78 -7.45 93.76
N VAL A 12 198.05 -6.31 93.16
CA VAL A 12 197.46 -5.01 93.51
C VAL A 12 197.00 -4.28 92.26
N GLU A 13 196.00 -3.43 92.42
CA GLU A 13 195.63 -2.43 91.41
C GLU A 13 196.68 -1.31 91.34
N PRO A 14 196.70 -0.48 90.29
CA PRO A 14 197.70 0.59 90.11
C PRO A 14 197.65 1.63 91.23
N ASP A 15 196.49 1.79 91.88
CA ASP A 15 196.29 2.67 93.03
C ASP A 15 196.80 2.06 94.36
N GLY A 16 197.31 0.82 94.34
CA GLY A 16 197.83 0.12 95.51
C GLY A 16 196.76 -0.58 96.35
N ARG A 17 195.57 -0.81 95.79
CA ARG A 17 194.57 -1.65 96.44
C ARG A 17 194.91 -3.12 96.27
N LEU A 18 195.00 -3.86 97.37
CA LEU A 18 195.24 -5.29 97.33
C LEU A 18 194.05 -6.01 96.71
N LEU A 19 194.32 -6.76 95.64
CA LEU A 19 193.35 -7.70 95.09
C LEU A 19 193.54 -9.07 95.71
N LYS A 20 194.80 -9.53 95.78
CA LYS A 20 195.08 -10.88 96.25
C LYS A 20 196.50 -11.03 96.78
N GLU A 21 196.61 -11.62 97.95
CA GLU A 21 197.89 -12.04 98.55
C GLU A 21 198.19 -13.49 98.19
N PHE A 22 199.46 -13.76 97.91
CA PHE A 22 200.01 -15.07 97.59
C PHE A 22 201.15 -15.38 98.56
N VAL A 23 201.00 -16.46 99.33
CA VAL A 23 202.03 -16.88 100.29
C VAL A 23 202.81 -18.05 99.69
N PHE A 24 204.09 -17.84 99.44
CA PHE A 24 204.97 -18.86 98.85
C PHE A 24 205.76 -19.63 99.92
N SER A 25 206.04 -19.01 101.06
CA SER A 25 206.69 -19.66 102.21
C SER A 25 206.31 -18.97 103.51
N THR A 26 206.06 -19.76 104.55
CA THR A 26 205.57 -19.30 105.87
C THR A 26 206.67 -18.84 106.81
N LYS A 27 207.94 -18.86 106.37
CA LYS A 27 209.09 -18.54 107.23
C LYS A 27 209.26 -17.05 107.54
N ALA A 28 208.48 -16.18 106.90
CA ALA A 28 208.51 -14.74 107.13
C ALA A 28 207.09 -14.21 107.38
N ASP A 29 206.90 -13.51 108.50
CA ASP A 29 205.61 -12.98 108.93
C ASP A 29 205.47 -11.50 108.52
N ILE A 30 205.30 -11.27 107.21
CA ILE A 30 205.07 -9.92 106.63
C ILE A 30 203.65 -9.83 106.10
N SER A 31 202.90 -8.80 106.48
CA SER A 31 201.56 -8.51 105.94
C SER A 31 201.62 -7.48 104.80
N TYR A 32 200.55 -7.39 103.99
CA TYR A 32 200.47 -6.34 102.97
C TYR A 32 200.48 -4.93 103.59
N ASP A 33 199.93 -4.74 104.78
CA ASP A 33 199.93 -3.44 105.44
C ASP A 33 201.35 -2.98 105.82
N ASP A 34 202.26 -3.92 106.09
CA ASP A 34 203.67 -3.62 106.35
C ASP A 34 204.37 -3.19 105.05
N VAL A 35 204.10 -3.90 103.96
CA VAL A 35 204.55 -3.54 102.61
C VAL A 35 204.01 -2.16 102.22
N LYS A 36 202.73 -1.90 102.49
CA LYS A 36 202.06 -0.63 102.21
C LYS A 36 202.64 0.52 103.01
N LYS A 37 203.01 0.31 104.28
CA LYS A 37 203.73 1.30 105.08
C LYS A 37 205.11 1.57 104.50
N ALA A 38 205.85 0.55 104.07
CA ALA A 38 207.20 0.70 103.53
C ALA A 38 207.26 1.48 102.20
N ILE A 39 206.18 1.48 101.43
CA ILE A 39 206.04 2.23 100.18
C ILE A 39 205.26 3.54 100.34
N LYS A 40 204.69 3.82 101.52
CA LYS A 40 203.86 5.01 101.74
C LYS A 40 204.70 6.27 101.56
N GLY A 41 204.36 7.08 100.55
CA GLY A 41 205.06 8.32 100.21
C GLY A 41 206.16 8.18 99.16
N LYS A 42 206.42 6.97 98.63
CA LYS A 42 207.45 6.71 97.60
C LYS A 42 206.97 6.88 96.15
N GLY A 43 205.79 7.48 95.94
CA GLY A 43 205.25 7.77 94.60
C GLY A 43 204.54 6.58 93.95
N ASP A 44 204.49 6.59 92.62
CA ASP A 44 203.84 5.55 91.81
C ASP A 44 204.45 4.17 92.11
N ILE A 45 203.60 3.23 92.52
CA ILE A 45 203.98 1.89 93.00
C ILE A 45 204.77 1.13 91.93
N ALA A 46 204.49 1.40 90.66
CA ALA A 46 205.18 0.79 89.53
C ALA A 46 206.68 1.18 89.40
N ALA A 47 207.10 2.31 89.98
CA ALA A 47 208.45 2.85 89.83
C ALA A 47 209.34 2.62 91.06
N ILE A 48 208.78 2.08 92.15
CA ILE A 48 209.45 1.95 93.47
C ILE A 48 210.63 0.96 93.43
N GLY A 49 210.66 0.03 92.46
CA GLY A 49 211.76 -0.91 92.29
C GLY A 49 211.89 -1.89 93.47
N ALA A 50 213.13 -2.25 93.82
CA ALA A 50 213.40 -3.04 95.02
C ALA A 50 213.38 -2.15 96.27
N PHE A 51 212.66 -2.55 97.31
CA PHE A 51 212.49 -1.76 98.53
C PHE A 51 212.60 -2.65 99.77
N GLU A 52 213.22 -2.16 100.83
CA GLU A 52 213.30 -2.91 102.08
C GLU A 52 211.98 -2.84 102.86
N VAL A 53 211.60 -4.00 103.40
CA VAL A 53 210.51 -4.17 104.35
C VAL A 53 211.09 -4.95 105.53
N ASP A 54 211.41 -4.22 106.58
CA ASP A 54 212.08 -4.71 107.79
C ASP A 54 213.45 -5.36 107.50
N ARG A 55 213.55 -6.70 107.55
CA ARG A 55 214.79 -7.45 107.20
C ARG A 55 214.73 -8.16 105.84
N LEU A 56 213.73 -7.87 105.03
CA LEU A 56 213.47 -8.49 103.74
C LEU A 56 213.41 -7.44 102.62
N VAL A 57 213.56 -7.91 101.38
CA VAL A 57 213.56 -7.06 100.19
C VAL A 57 212.30 -7.37 99.37
N GLY A 58 211.48 -6.34 99.18
CA GLY A 58 210.36 -6.32 98.26
C GLY A 58 210.81 -5.95 96.85
N THR A 59 210.19 -6.51 95.82
CA THR A 59 210.43 -6.19 94.39
C THR A 59 209.08 -6.06 93.69
N VAL A 60 208.85 -4.94 92.99
CA VAL A 60 207.60 -4.72 92.25
C VAL A 60 207.75 -5.13 90.79
N ILE A 61 206.81 -5.94 90.32
CA ILE A 61 206.65 -6.33 88.93
C ILE A 61 205.42 -5.60 88.37
N ARG A 62 205.65 -4.78 87.36
CA ARG A 62 204.61 -3.97 86.72
C ARG A 62 203.92 -4.74 85.59
N GLY A 63 202.59 -4.92 85.70
CA GLY A 63 201.67 -5.19 84.57
C GLY A 63 200.99 -3.92 84.05
N GLN A 64 200.17 -3.98 82.99
CA GLN A 64 199.58 -2.78 82.38
C GLN A 64 198.42 -2.20 83.20
N LYS A 65 197.57 -3.06 83.77
CA LYS A 65 196.44 -2.66 84.60
C LYS A 65 196.55 -3.15 86.04
N LEU A 66 197.37 -4.17 86.32
CA LEU A 66 197.61 -4.74 87.64
C LEU A 66 199.12 -4.84 87.91
N HIS A 67 199.55 -4.76 89.16
CA HIS A 67 200.96 -4.88 89.56
C HIS A 67 201.13 -6.01 90.58
N PHE A 68 202.29 -6.64 90.61
CA PHE A 68 202.59 -7.77 91.49
C PHE A 68 203.84 -7.49 92.31
N MET A 69 203.71 -7.43 93.63
CA MET A 69 204.82 -7.12 94.54
C MET A 69 205.30 -8.40 95.22
N LEU A 70 206.55 -8.79 95.00
CA LEU A 70 207.18 -9.92 95.66
C LEU A 70 207.97 -9.47 96.88
N VAL A 71 208.10 -10.30 97.91
CA VAL A 71 208.93 -10.03 99.10
C VAL A 71 209.73 -11.27 99.46
N GLY A 72 211.05 -11.11 99.61
CA GLY A 72 212.00 -12.20 99.78
C GLY A 72 213.27 -11.82 100.55
N LYS A 73 214.15 -12.80 100.81
CA LYS A 73 215.42 -12.57 101.52
C LYS A 73 216.44 -11.78 100.71
N ASP A 74 216.33 -11.85 99.38
CA ASP A 74 217.11 -11.09 98.41
C ASP A 74 216.16 -10.59 97.31
N VAL A 75 216.66 -9.69 96.44
CA VAL A 75 215.96 -9.23 95.23
C VAL A 75 215.55 -10.44 94.38
N ALA A 76 214.29 -10.46 93.92
CA ALA A 76 213.75 -11.56 93.12
C ALA A 76 214.55 -11.74 91.82
N GLU A 77 214.77 -13.00 91.42
CA GLU A 77 215.59 -13.30 90.24
C GLU A 77 214.80 -12.99 88.94
N ASP A 78 215.50 -12.65 87.86
CA ASP A 78 214.85 -12.18 86.62
C ASP A 78 213.86 -13.22 86.02
N ASP A 79 214.16 -14.52 86.14
CA ASP A 79 213.27 -15.59 85.68
C ASP A 79 211.93 -15.60 86.44
N GLU A 80 211.97 -15.26 87.73
CA GLU A 80 210.79 -15.20 88.60
C GLU A 80 209.91 -13.99 88.28
N THR A 81 210.55 -12.85 88.00
CA THR A 81 209.83 -11.64 87.59
C THR A 81 209.23 -11.76 86.20
N GLY A 82 209.91 -12.45 85.28
CA GLY A 82 209.44 -12.72 83.91
C GLY A 82 208.16 -13.55 83.88
N PHE A 83 208.12 -14.66 84.63
CA PHE A 83 206.93 -15.53 84.67
C PHE A 83 205.68 -14.81 85.18
N ILE A 84 205.80 -14.02 86.25
CA ILE A 84 204.66 -13.29 86.83
C ILE A 84 204.16 -12.20 85.87
N LYS A 85 205.06 -11.57 85.10
CA LYS A 85 204.68 -10.57 84.11
C LYS A 85 203.88 -11.18 82.96
N GLU A 86 204.23 -12.39 82.53
CA GLU A 86 203.48 -13.12 81.50
C GLU A 86 202.09 -13.55 81.99
N MET A 87 202.00 -14.01 83.24
CA MET A 87 200.72 -14.33 83.88
C MET A 87 199.81 -13.10 83.99
N LEU A 88 200.35 -11.94 84.40
CA LEU A 88 199.62 -10.68 84.49
C LEU A 88 198.97 -10.29 83.14
N ASN A 89 199.71 -10.38 82.05
CA ASN A 89 199.21 -10.04 80.72
C ASN A 89 198.09 -10.99 80.26
N SER A 90 198.19 -12.29 80.56
CA SER A 90 197.13 -13.25 80.21
C SER A 90 195.82 -12.95 80.93
N VAL A 91 195.88 -12.59 82.22
CA VAL A 91 194.67 -12.33 83.02
C VAL A 91 193.98 -11.06 82.52
N GLU A 92 194.73 -10.01 82.20
CA GLU A 92 194.20 -8.73 81.70
C GLU A 92 193.46 -8.89 80.36
N GLY A 93 193.95 -9.74 79.43
CA GLY A 93 193.29 -9.99 78.15
C GLY A 93 191.92 -10.67 78.26
N THR A 94 191.75 -11.59 79.22
CA THR A 94 190.47 -12.28 79.46
C THR A 94 189.37 -11.36 80.00
N LEU A 95 189.76 -10.30 80.73
CA LEU A 95 188.80 -9.39 81.37
C LEU A 95 188.11 -8.49 80.33
N ASP A 96 188.85 -7.97 79.35
CA ASP A 96 188.31 -7.06 78.32
C ASP A 96 187.29 -7.79 77.41
N ALA A 97 187.56 -9.05 77.04
CA ALA A 97 186.64 -9.85 76.23
C ALA A 97 185.27 -10.08 76.92
N SER A 98 185.23 -10.17 78.25
CA SER A 98 183.99 -10.38 78.99
C SER A 98 183.10 -9.14 79.06
N ILE A 99 183.69 -7.94 79.00
CA ILE A 99 182.94 -6.68 79.12
C ILE A 99 182.27 -6.35 77.77
N GLU A 100 182.96 -6.56 76.65
CA GLU A 100 182.38 -6.37 75.31
C GLU A 100 181.19 -7.31 75.04
N ALA A 101 181.28 -8.57 75.46
CA ALA A 101 180.20 -9.54 75.29
C ALA A 101 178.89 -9.12 75.99
N ARG A 102 178.99 -8.51 77.18
CA ARG A 102 177.81 -8.04 77.94
C ARG A 102 177.18 -6.79 77.34
N SER A 103 177.99 -5.87 76.81
CA SER A 103 177.51 -4.67 76.11
C SER A 103 176.68 -5.03 74.88
N LYS A 104 177.18 -5.98 74.06
CA LYS A 104 176.51 -6.42 72.85
C LYS A 104 175.17 -7.12 73.13
N ALA A 105 175.13 -8.00 74.15
CA ALA A 105 173.91 -8.71 74.53
C ALA A 105 172.79 -7.78 75.04
N ALA A 106 173.14 -6.68 75.74
CA ALA A 106 172.16 -5.72 76.21
C ALA A 106 171.49 -4.93 75.06
N LEU A 107 172.28 -4.57 74.04
CA LEU A 107 171.82 -3.81 72.89
C LEU A 107 170.91 -4.65 71.98
N GLU A 108 171.27 -5.93 71.77
CA GLU A 108 170.43 -6.89 71.04
C GLU A 108 169.09 -7.16 71.76
N ALA A 109 169.08 -7.20 73.09
CA ALA A 109 167.85 -7.36 73.87
C ALA A 109 166.92 -6.14 73.81
N GLU A 110 167.46 -4.92 73.87
CA GLU A 110 166.67 -3.69 73.72
C GLU A 110 166.06 -3.58 72.32
N GLN A 111 166.83 -3.94 71.28
CA GLN A 111 166.35 -3.89 69.90
C GLN A 111 165.27 -4.95 69.63
N LYS A 112 165.38 -6.14 70.24
CA LYS A 112 164.33 -7.16 70.17
C LYS A 112 163.04 -6.71 70.88
N ALA A 113 163.13 -6.09 72.06
CA ALA A 113 161.97 -5.57 72.77
C ALA A 113 161.24 -4.45 72.01
N ARG A 114 161.98 -3.56 71.32
CA ARG A 114 161.37 -2.54 70.46
C ARG A 114 160.65 -3.14 69.26
N ASN A 115 161.25 -4.14 68.61
CA ASN A 115 160.64 -4.81 67.47
C ASN A 115 159.37 -5.59 67.88
N GLU A 116 159.39 -6.25 69.04
CA GLU A 116 158.22 -6.94 69.59
C GLU A 116 157.10 -5.96 69.97
N HIS A 117 157.45 -4.81 70.57
CA HIS A 117 156.46 -3.78 70.89
C HIS A 117 155.86 -3.12 69.62
N ALA A 118 156.67 -2.90 68.58
CA ALA A 118 156.19 -2.38 67.30
C ALA A 118 155.26 -3.38 66.59
N SER A 119 155.64 -4.66 66.54
CA SER A 119 154.81 -5.72 65.96
C SER A 119 153.49 -5.92 66.72
N ALA A 120 153.52 -5.83 68.05
CA ALA A 120 152.29 -5.88 68.87
C ALA A 120 151.36 -4.68 68.61
N GLN A 121 151.92 -3.47 68.45
CA GLN A 121 151.12 -2.29 68.10
C GLN A 121 150.51 -2.38 66.69
N GLU A 122 151.23 -2.95 65.72
CA GLU A 122 150.68 -3.21 64.38
C GLU A 122 149.57 -4.25 64.41
N ALA A 123 149.72 -5.32 65.19
CA ALA A 123 148.68 -6.34 65.36
C ALA A 123 147.42 -5.78 66.05
N ILE A 124 147.57 -4.90 67.03
CA ILE A 124 146.43 -4.21 67.68
C ILE A 124 145.73 -3.30 66.68
N LYS A 125 146.47 -2.51 65.89
CA LYS A 125 145.88 -1.68 64.84
C LYS A 125 145.12 -2.51 63.80
N ALA A 126 145.68 -3.65 63.39
CA ALA A 126 145.03 -4.58 62.47
C ALA A 126 143.72 -5.14 63.05
N MET A 127 143.72 -5.57 64.32
CA MET A 127 142.52 -6.02 65.02
C MET A 127 141.48 -4.90 65.20
N GLU A 128 141.92 -3.66 65.47
CA GLU A 128 141.01 -2.51 65.53
C GLU A 128 140.36 -2.23 64.17
N THR A 129 141.12 -2.31 63.07
CA THR A 129 140.57 -2.17 61.72
C THR A 129 139.59 -3.29 61.36
N GLU A 130 139.90 -4.55 61.70
CA GLU A 130 138.99 -5.67 61.49
C GLU A 130 137.74 -5.55 62.35
N LYS A 131 137.88 -5.11 63.61
CA LYS A 131 136.72 -4.86 64.48
C LYS A 131 135.82 -3.77 63.91
N THR A 132 136.38 -2.68 63.37
CA THR A 132 135.57 -1.65 62.70
C THR A 132 134.92 -2.17 61.43
N ALA A 133 135.60 -3.01 60.64
CA ALA A 133 135.03 -3.63 59.45
C ALA A 133 133.88 -4.59 59.80
N HIS A 134 134.02 -5.39 60.85
CA HIS A 134 132.93 -6.26 61.33
C HIS A 134 131.74 -5.48 61.88
N VAL A 135 131.96 -4.34 62.55
CA VAL A 135 130.86 -3.47 62.97
C VAL A 135 130.12 -2.92 61.74
N GLN A 136 130.83 -2.48 60.70
CA GLN A 136 130.23 -2.05 59.44
C GLN A 136 129.46 -3.17 58.74
N GLU A 137 130.02 -4.37 58.68
CA GLU A 137 129.35 -5.55 58.11
C GLU A 137 128.07 -5.92 58.89
N ILE A 138 128.08 -5.81 60.22
CA ILE A 138 126.89 -6.00 61.07
C ILE A 138 125.83 -4.92 60.76
N GLU A 139 126.23 -3.65 60.65
CA GLU A 139 125.32 -2.56 60.28
C GLU A 139 124.72 -2.77 58.87
N GLU A 140 125.51 -3.22 57.90
CA GLU A 140 125.05 -3.56 56.54
C GLU A 140 124.08 -4.75 56.54
N LEU A 141 124.36 -5.80 57.32
CA LEU A 141 123.47 -6.94 57.48
C LEU A 141 122.15 -6.56 58.17
N GLU A 142 122.20 -5.68 59.17
CA GLU A 142 120.99 -5.13 59.80
C GLU A 142 120.18 -4.29 58.80
N ASN A 143 120.83 -3.48 57.97
CA ASN A 143 120.16 -2.73 56.91
C ASN A 143 119.49 -3.66 55.89
N LEU A 144 120.20 -4.68 55.39
CA LEU A 144 119.64 -5.67 54.47
C LEU A 144 118.48 -6.45 55.10
N ARG A 145 118.57 -6.77 56.39
CA ARG A 145 117.47 -7.42 57.13
C ARG A 145 116.25 -6.52 57.23
N ASN A 146 116.46 -5.22 57.48
CA ASN A 146 115.39 -4.23 57.51
C ASN A 146 114.75 -4.04 56.13
N GLU A 147 115.56 -3.98 55.07
CA GLU A 147 115.07 -3.94 53.69
C GLU A 147 114.28 -5.20 53.32
N LEU A 148 114.79 -6.39 53.68
CA LEU A 148 114.09 -7.65 53.44
C LEU A 148 112.77 -7.72 54.20
N SER A 149 112.74 -7.28 55.47
CA SER A 149 111.52 -7.17 56.25
C SER A 149 110.52 -6.20 55.61
N LYS A 150 111.00 -5.09 55.06
CA LYS A 150 110.16 -4.11 54.36
C LYS A 150 109.61 -4.68 53.06
N PHE A 151 110.42 -5.36 52.25
CA PHE A 151 109.97 -6.03 51.03
C PHE A 151 108.95 -7.12 51.33
N GLN A 152 109.10 -7.88 52.41
CA GLN A 152 108.11 -8.85 52.85
C GLN A 152 106.78 -8.18 53.21
N GLN A 153 106.84 -7.11 54.01
CA GLN A 153 105.64 -6.36 54.39
C GLN A 153 104.94 -5.73 53.16
N ASP A 154 105.71 -5.16 52.24
CA ASP A 154 105.17 -4.65 50.98
C ASP A 154 104.52 -5.81 50.21
N THR A 155 105.21 -6.94 50.01
CA THR A 155 104.64 -8.10 49.29
C THR A 155 103.32 -8.58 49.90
N GLU A 156 103.22 -8.64 51.22
CA GLU A 156 101.96 -8.98 51.91
C GLU A 156 100.87 -7.92 51.69
N SER A 157 101.22 -6.63 51.66
CA SER A 157 100.29 -5.54 51.34
C SER A 157 99.77 -5.67 49.91
N TRP A 158 100.65 -5.88 48.94
CA TRP A 158 100.29 -6.05 47.53
C TRP A 158 99.43 -7.32 47.32
N GLN A 159 99.69 -8.40 48.05
CA GLN A 159 98.85 -9.60 48.02
C GLN A 159 97.44 -9.32 48.55
N LYS A 160 97.30 -8.61 49.67
CA LYS A 160 95.98 -8.22 50.19
C LYS A 160 95.24 -7.29 49.23
N GLU A 161 95.92 -6.30 48.68
CA GLU A 161 95.33 -5.39 47.68
C GLU A 161 94.86 -6.16 46.43
N LEU A 162 95.62 -7.18 46.01
CA LEU A 162 95.23 -8.04 44.89
C LEU A 162 94.00 -8.90 45.23
N GLU A 163 93.95 -9.53 46.42
CA GLU A 163 92.79 -10.30 46.87
C GLU A 163 91.53 -9.42 46.97
N GLU A 164 91.66 -8.20 47.50
CA GLU A 164 90.57 -7.22 47.57
C GLU A 164 90.10 -6.81 46.16
N PHE A 165 91.04 -6.56 45.25
CA PHE A 165 90.71 -6.23 43.86
C PHE A 165 90.03 -7.40 43.13
N GLU A 166 90.49 -8.63 43.33
CA GLU A 166 89.85 -9.83 42.77
C GLU A 166 88.42 -10.01 43.30
N ALA A 167 88.21 -9.79 44.60
CA ALA A 167 86.89 -9.80 45.21
C ALA A 167 85.98 -8.73 44.60
N GLU A 168 86.48 -7.50 44.39
CA GLU A 168 85.72 -6.42 43.76
C GLU A 168 85.38 -6.73 42.29
N VAL A 169 86.32 -7.29 41.53
CA VAL A 169 86.09 -7.71 40.14
C VAL A 169 85.04 -8.81 40.07
N SER A 170 85.09 -9.79 40.98
CA SER A 170 84.10 -10.86 41.08
C SER A 170 82.71 -10.32 41.41
N ASP A 171 82.59 -9.40 42.37
CA ASP A 171 81.32 -8.77 42.73
C ASP A 171 80.75 -7.96 41.54
N ARG A 172 81.58 -7.15 40.87
CA ARG A 172 81.18 -6.43 39.66
C ARG A 172 80.74 -7.38 38.55
N HIS A 173 81.41 -8.51 38.35
CA HIS A 173 80.98 -9.52 37.38
C HIS A 173 79.61 -10.10 37.73
N SER A 174 79.36 -10.38 39.01
CA SER A 174 78.05 -10.85 39.47
C SER A 174 76.95 -9.82 39.19
N GLN A 175 77.20 -8.55 39.55
CA GLN A 175 76.26 -7.44 39.28
C GLN A 175 76.00 -7.24 37.79
N ILE A 176 77.02 -7.38 36.94
CA ILE A 176 76.88 -7.30 35.48
C ILE A 176 75.98 -8.45 34.99
N ASN A 177 76.19 -9.68 35.46
CA ASN A 177 75.37 -10.83 35.08
C ASN A 177 73.91 -10.67 35.50
N GLU A 178 73.65 -10.17 36.71
CA GLU A 178 72.28 -9.83 37.15
C GLU A 178 71.65 -8.76 36.26
N ARG A 179 72.38 -7.69 35.94
CA ARG A 179 71.89 -6.64 35.02
C ARG A 179 71.60 -7.17 33.63
N VAL A 180 72.47 -8.01 33.07
CA VAL A 180 72.25 -8.65 31.77
C VAL A 180 71.00 -9.53 31.79
N THR A 181 70.81 -10.30 32.86
CA THR A 181 69.61 -11.13 33.05
C THR A 181 68.34 -10.28 33.09
N LEU A 182 68.33 -9.21 33.89
CA LEU A 182 67.19 -8.28 33.96
C LEU A 182 66.91 -7.58 32.63
N LEU A 183 67.95 -7.23 31.87
CA LEU A 183 67.80 -6.64 30.53
C LEU A 183 67.18 -7.62 29.55
N LEU A 184 67.60 -8.89 29.58
CA LEU A 184 67.02 -9.95 28.74
C LEU A 184 65.55 -10.21 29.10
N GLU A 185 65.20 -10.28 30.38
CA GLU A 185 63.81 -10.41 30.82
C GLU A 185 62.95 -9.22 30.38
N ARG A 186 63.49 -8.00 30.50
CA ARG A 186 62.82 -6.79 30.02
C ARG A 186 62.63 -6.80 28.51
N GLU A 187 63.63 -7.23 27.75
CA GLU A 187 63.53 -7.38 26.29
C GLU A 187 62.46 -8.41 25.91
N GLN A 188 62.44 -9.58 26.55
CA GLN A 188 61.42 -10.59 26.32
C GLN A 188 60.02 -10.07 26.63
N ASN A 189 59.85 -9.33 27.73
CA ASN A 189 58.58 -8.71 28.09
C ASN A 189 58.16 -7.63 27.08
N LEU A 190 59.10 -6.81 26.59
CA LEU A 190 58.83 -5.84 25.53
C LEU A 190 58.41 -6.52 24.23
N ASN A 191 59.06 -7.63 23.86
CA ASN A 191 58.70 -8.40 22.66
C ASN A 191 57.32 -9.04 22.78
N ARG A 192 56.96 -9.60 23.94
CA ARG A 192 55.60 -10.12 24.20
C ARG A 192 54.55 -9.01 24.14
N SER A 193 54.85 -7.86 24.76
CA SER A 193 53.97 -6.69 24.72
C SER A 193 53.77 -6.21 23.28
N ARG A 194 54.85 -6.08 22.50
CA ARG A 194 54.79 -5.73 21.08
C ARG A 194 53.93 -6.69 20.28
N GLN A 195 54.11 -8.01 20.44
CA GLN A 195 53.29 -9.02 19.75
C GLN A 195 51.81 -8.89 20.13
N SER A 196 51.51 -8.64 21.42
CA SER A 196 50.12 -8.43 21.85
C SER A 196 49.50 -7.17 21.26
N PHE A 197 50.29 -6.09 21.11
CA PHE A 197 49.85 -4.86 20.45
C PHE A 197 49.64 -5.05 18.95
N GLU A 198 50.53 -5.77 18.27
CA GLU A 198 50.37 -6.09 16.84
C GLU A 198 49.11 -6.94 16.62
N ALA A 199 48.88 -7.98 17.45
CA ALA A 199 47.67 -8.79 17.39
C ALA A 199 46.40 -7.97 17.67
N ALA A 200 46.42 -7.06 18.65
CA ALA A 200 45.30 -6.16 18.93
C ALA A 200 45.05 -5.17 17.78
N ALA A 201 46.11 -4.65 17.16
CA ALA A 201 46.02 -3.76 16.01
C ALA A 201 45.42 -4.48 14.79
N ASP A 202 45.80 -5.73 14.54
CA ASP A 202 45.25 -6.55 13.47
C ASP A 202 43.78 -6.92 13.73
N ALA A 203 43.43 -7.25 14.97
CA ALA A 203 42.03 -7.46 15.37
C ALA A 203 41.19 -6.18 15.14
N LYS A 204 41.72 -5.00 15.50
CA LYS A 204 41.07 -3.71 15.24
C LYS A 204 40.90 -3.45 13.73
N ARG A 205 41.91 -3.74 12.90
CA ARG A 205 41.80 -3.64 11.44
C ARG A 205 40.76 -4.62 10.88
N GLY A 206 40.67 -5.83 11.44
CA GLY A 206 39.64 -6.81 11.11
C GLY A 206 38.24 -6.29 11.40
N LEU A 207 38.01 -5.75 12.59
CA LEU A 207 36.74 -5.13 12.98
C LEU A 207 36.37 -3.96 12.06
N MET A 208 37.30 -3.04 11.79
CA MET A 208 37.08 -1.93 10.86
C MET A 208 36.64 -2.41 9.48
N ARG A 209 37.30 -3.45 8.93
CA ARG A 209 36.90 -4.04 7.64
C ARG A 209 35.51 -4.66 7.70
N SER A 210 35.20 -5.42 8.76
CA SER A 210 33.86 -6.02 8.93
C SER A 210 32.77 -4.95 9.04
N LEU A 211 33.05 -3.84 9.72
CA LEU A 211 32.12 -2.74 9.90
C LEU A 211 31.91 -1.96 8.60
N GLN A 212 32.98 -1.74 7.82
CA GLN A 212 32.88 -1.16 6.48
C GLN A 212 32.04 -2.03 5.53
N VAL A 213 32.25 -3.35 5.55
CA VAL A 213 31.45 -4.29 4.75
C VAL A 213 29.99 -4.29 5.19
N GLY A 214 29.71 -4.33 6.50
CA GLY A 214 28.35 -4.28 7.04
C GLY A 214 27.61 -2.99 6.69
N ILE A 215 28.29 -1.84 6.79
CA ILE A 215 27.72 -0.55 6.35
C ILE A 215 27.44 -0.57 4.85
N GLY A 216 28.36 -1.07 4.02
CA GLY A 216 28.17 -1.18 2.57
C GLY A 216 26.98 -2.06 2.19
N GLN A 217 26.80 -3.20 2.87
CA GLN A 217 25.63 -4.07 2.67
C GLN A 217 24.33 -3.37 3.03
N SER A 218 24.30 -2.70 4.18
CA SER A 218 23.11 -1.96 4.63
C SER A 218 22.73 -0.83 3.66
N ILE A 219 23.71 -0.06 3.17
CA ILE A 219 23.48 0.98 2.16
C ILE A 219 22.88 0.38 0.89
N ASN A 220 23.45 -0.72 0.39
CA ASN A 220 22.95 -1.40 -0.82
C ASN A 220 21.51 -1.92 -0.64
N GLU A 221 21.17 -2.47 0.53
CA GLU A 221 19.80 -2.87 0.86
C GLU A 221 18.83 -1.68 0.87
N TYR A 222 19.25 -0.54 1.44
CA TYR A 222 18.45 0.69 1.42
C TYR A 222 18.26 1.23 -0.01
N GLU A 223 19.29 1.21 -0.85
CA GLU A 223 19.20 1.63 -2.25
C GLU A 223 18.23 0.76 -3.05
N ILE A 224 18.31 -0.58 -2.87
CA ILE A 224 17.37 -1.52 -3.49
C ILE A 224 15.94 -1.30 -2.98
N GLY A 225 15.76 -1.09 -1.67
CA GLY A 225 14.46 -0.78 -1.07
C GLY A 225 13.87 0.52 -1.61
N TYR A 226 14.69 1.57 -1.70
CA TYR A 226 14.28 2.86 -2.24
C TYR A 226 13.92 2.76 -3.73
N GLY A 227 14.69 2.00 -4.52
CA GLY A 227 14.38 1.73 -5.92
C GLY A 227 13.02 1.04 -6.11
N ARG A 228 12.66 0.10 -5.22
CA ARG A 228 11.33 -0.52 -5.20
C ARG A 228 10.24 0.48 -4.89
N LEU A 229 10.40 1.31 -3.86
CA LEU A 229 9.42 2.35 -3.49
C LEU A 229 9.19 3.37 -4.62
N VAL A 230 10.26 3.77 -5.32
CA VAL A 230 10.13 4.66 -6.49
C VAL A 230 9.31 3.99 -7.58
N LYS A 231 9.52 2.70 -7.84
CA LYS A 231 8.76 1.95 -8.83
C LYS A 231 7.28 1.80 -8.43
N GLU A 232 7.00 1.42 -7.18
CA GLU A 232 5.64 1.34 -6.65
C GLU A 232 4.92 2.69 -6.71
N ARG A 233 5.62 3.79 -6.46
CA ARG A 233 5.06 5.14 -6.58
C ARG A 233 4.69 5.47 -8.03
N LEU A 234 5.54 5.12 -9.00
CA LEU A 234 5.24 5.31 -10.43
C LEU A 234 4.03 4.47 -10.86
N GLU A 235 3.97 3.20 -10.44
CA GLU A 235 2.83 2.31 -10.71
C GLU A 235 1.53 2.86 -10.09
N LEU A 236 1.60 3.42 -8.89
CA LEU A 236 0.46 4.10 -8.25
C LEU A 236 0.04 5.36 -9.02
N GLU A 237 0.98 6.22 -9.41
CA GLU A 237 0.69 7.42 -10.22
C GLU A 237 0.04 7.04 -11.57
N GLU A 238 0.49 5.96 -12.22
CA GLU A 238 -0.14 5.44 -13.43
C GLU A 238 -1.54 4.89 -13.17
N SER A 239 -1.73 4.13 -12.08
CA SER A 239 -3.05 3.61 -11.70
C SER A 239 -4.03 4.74 -11.39
N GLN A 240 -3.57 5.80 -10.73
CA GLN A 240 -4.39 6.96 -10.40
C GLN A 240 -4.84 7.68 -11.67
N LYS A 241 -3.93 7.90 -12.62
CA LYS A 241 -4.29 8.48 -13.93
C LYS A 241 -5.34 7.65 -14.67
N ARG A 242 -5.20 6.32 -14.66
CA ARG A 242 -6.20 5.43 -15.28
C ARG A 242 -7.55 5.56 -14.61
N PHE A 243 -7.59 5.61 -13.28
CA PHE A 243 -8.86 5.82 -12.56
C PHE A 243 -9.48 7.19 -12.85
N ASP A 244 -8.67 8.24 -12.96
CA ASP A 244 -9.15 9.58 -13.33
C ASP A 244 -9.74 9.58 -14.75
N GLU A 245 -9.06 8.96 -15.72
CA GLU A 245 -9.57 8.78 -17.10
C GLU A 245 -10.86 7.95 -17.15
N GLU A 246 -10.93 6.85 -16.39
CA GLU A 246 -12.14 6.03 -16.26
C GLU A 246 -13.29 6.82 -15.65
N MET A 247 -13.03 7.62 -14.61
CA MET A 247 -14.02 8.48 -13.97
C MET A 247 -14.55 9.55 -14.92
N GLU A 248 -13.68 10.21 -15.70
CA GLU A 248 -14.11 11.16 -16.73
C GLU A 248 -14.97 10.49 -17.79
N SER A 249 -14.60 9.29 -18.26
CA SER A 249 -15.39 8.54 -19.26
C SER A 249 -16.76 8.13 -18.71
N TYR A 250 -16.83 7.78 -17.42
CA TYR A 250 -18.06 7.45 -16.74
C TYR A 250 -18.96 8.67 -16.57
N GLU A 251 -18.40 9.82 -16.19
CA GLU A 251 -19.14 11.07 -16.12
C GLU A 251 -19.70 11.48 -17.49
N GLN A 252 -18.90 11.37 -18.55
CA GLN A 252 -19.36 11.61 -19.93
C GLN A 252 -20.53 10.68 -20.28
N SER A 253 -20.36 9.38 -20.09
CA SER A 253 -21.42 8.37 -20.34
C SER A 253 -22.68 8.66 -19.53
N ARG A 254 -22.54 9.07 -18.27
CA ARG A 254 -23.66 9.48 -17.41
C ARG A 254 -24.38 10.71 -17.97
N THR A 255 -23.64 11.71 -18.45
CA THR A 255 -24.26 12.91 -19.05
C THR A 255 -24.97 12.61 -20.36
N GLU A 256 -24.42 11.73 -21.20
CA GLU A 256 -25.06 11.26 -22.42
C GLU A 256 -26.34 10.50 -22.11
N TRP A 257 -26.28 9.56 -21.17
CA TRP A 257 -27.46 8.82 -20.74
C TRP A 257 -28.55 9.73 -20.18
N LEU A 258 -28.20 10.75 -19.38
CA LEU A 258 -29.16 11.73 -18.89
C LEU A 258 -29.82 12.54 -20.02
N LYS A 259 -29.07 12.87 -21.09
CA LYS A 259 -29.65 13.51 -22.28
C LYS A 259 -30.63 12.56 -22.99
N GLU A 260 -30.25 11.30 -23.20
CA GLU A 260 -31.15 10.30 -23.80
C GLU A 260 -32.42 10.10 -22.96
N VAL A 261 -32.32 10.10 -21.63
CA VAL A 261 -33.48 10.03 -20.73
C VAL A 261 -34.38 11.26 -20.91
N GLU A 262 -33.84 12.47 -21.01
CA GLU A 262 -34.66 13.66 -21.23
C GLU A 262 -35.29 13.67 -22.64
N GLU A 263 -34.56 13.25 -23.67
CA GLU A 263 -35.07 13.11 -25.04
C GLU A 263 -36.21 12.10 -25.12
N THR A 264 -36.05 10.94 -24.47
CA THR A 264 -37.10 9.91 -24.41
C THR A 264 -38.32 10.40 -23.64
N LYS A 265 -38.13 11.16 -22.56
CA LYS A 265 -39.24 11.80 -21.83
C LYS A 265 -39.99 12.81 -22.70
N VAL A 266 -39.30 13.71 -23.41
CA VAL A 266 -39.93 14.64 -24.35
C VAL A 266 -40.69 13.90 -25.45
N ARG A 267 -40.12 12.80 -25.96
CA ARG A 267 -40.80 11.94 -26.94
C ARG A 267 -42.06 11.30 -26.37
N LEU A 268 -42.04 10.81 -25.13
CA LEU A 268 -43.22 10.27 -24.45
C LEU A 268 -44.30 11.33 -24.25
N GLU A 269 -43.94 12.55 -23.88
CA GLU A 269 -44.88 13.67 -23.76
C GLU A 269 -45.49 14.06 -25.12
N SER A 270 -44.73 13.97 -26.21
CA SER A 270 -45.27 14.13 -27.57
C SER A 270 -46.26 13.02 -27.90
N LEU A 271 -45.91 11.75 -27.67
CA LEU A 271 -46.79 10.62 -27.93
C LEU A 271 -48.07 10.66 -27.09
N ASP A 272 -48.02 11.16 -25.85
CA ASP A 272 -49.22 11.34 -25.03
C ASP A 272 -50.14 12.43 -25.60
N ARG A 273 -49.58 13.51 -26.14
CA ARG A 273 -50.35 14.54 -26.88
C ARG A 273 -51.00 13.95 -28.13
N ASP A 274 -50.25 13.21 -28.93
CA ASP A 274 -50.75 12.55 -30.14
C ASP A 274 -51.87 11.55 -29.79
N ARG A 275 -51.68 10.76 -28.72
CA ARG A 275 -52.71 9.84 -28.21
C ARG A 275 -53.99 10.56 -27.83
N LYS A 276 -53.90 11.66 -27.06
CA LYS A 276 -55.07 12.49 -26.68
C LYS A 276 -55.76 13.09 -27.90
N GLN A 277 -55.00 13.52 -28.91
CA GLN A 277 -55.56 14.01 -30.17
C GLN A 277 -56.32 12.91 -30.90
N ILE A 278 -55.73 11.72 -31.05
CA ILE A 278 -56.37 10.56 -31.69
C ILE A 278 -57.65 10.17 -30.94
N GLU A 279 -57.64 10.19 -29.61
CA GLU A 279 -58.83 9.92 -28.79
C GLU A 279 -59.93 10.96 -29.04
N GLY A 280 -59.59 12.24 -29.10
CA GLY A 280 -60.54 13.30 -29.47
C GLY A 280 -61.06 13.20 -30.92
N GLU A 281 -60.24 12.76 -31.87
CA GLU A 281 -60.68 12.48 -33.24
C GLU A 281 -61.60 11.25 -33.30
N ARG A 282 -61.30 10.22 -32.52
CA ARG A 282 -62.14 9.03 -32.38
C ARG A 282 -63.52 9.40 -31.83
N GLU A 283 -63.59 10.22 -30.78
CA GLU A 283 -64.87 10.70 -30.24
C GLU A 283 -65.69 11.47 -31.28
N LYS A 284 -65.04 12.32 -32.09
CA LYS A 284 -65.70 13.03 -33.21
C LYS A 284 -66.22 12.07 -34.28
N ILE A 285 -65.47 11.02 -34.60
CA ILE A 285 -65.90 9.99 -35.55
C ILE A 285 -67.09 9.22 -34.98
N GLU A 286 -67.04 8.79 -33.72
CA GLU A 286 -68.16 8.10 -33.06
C GLU A 286 -69.41 8.98 -33.02
N ALA A 287 -69.27 10.29 -32.77
CA ALA A 287 -70.38 11.24 -32.84
C ALA A 287 -70.97 11.37 -34.26
N LYS A 288 -70.10 11.44 -35.28
CA LYS A 288 -70.54 11.43 -36.69
C LYS A 288 -71.22 10.11 -37.06
N GLU A 289 -70.73 8.97 -36.61
CA GLU A 289 -71.34 7.67 -36.85
C GLU A 289 -72.73 7.58 -36.20
N ARG A 290 -72.90 8.08 -34.98
CA ARG A 290 -74.22 8.19 -34.33
C ARG A 290 -75.18 9.08 -35.13
N SER A 291 -74.71 10.24 -35.59
CA SER A 291 -75.51 11.15 -36.43
C SER A 291 -75.88 10.52 -37.77
N LEU A 292 -74.95 9.79 -38.40
CA LEU A 292 -75.20 9.04 -39.63
C LEU A 292 -76.22 7.93 -39.41
N LYS A 293 -76.13 7.17 -38.32
CA LYS A 293 -77.14 6.14 -37.96
C LYS A 293 -78.51 6.76 -37.74
N GLN A 294 -78.59 7.91 -37.08
CA GLN A 294 -79.85 8.66 -36.93
C GLN A 294 -80.41 9.12 -38.28
N LEU A 295 -79.57 9.71 -39.14
CA LEU A 295 -79.95 10.10 -40.49
C LEU A 295 -80.42 8.90 -41.32
N GLN A 296 -79.73 7.76 -41.22
CA GLN A 296 -80.11 6.54 -41.89
C GLN A 296 -81.49 6.05 -41.40
N SER A 297 -81.74 5.99 -40.09
CA SER A 297 -83.06 5.63 -39.56
C SER A 297 -84.17 6.60 -39.99
N SER A 298 -83.86 7.90 -40.10
CA SER A 298 -84.79 8.92 -40.58
C SER A 298 -85.10 8.75 -42.06
N LEU A 299 -84.08 8.45 -42.88
CA LEU A 299 -84.24 8.15 -44.30
C LEU A 299 -85.03 6.86 -44.52
N GLU A 300 -84.78 5.81 -43.75
CA GLU A 300 -85.55 4.55 -43.81
C GLU A 300 -87.01 4.78 -43.43
N ALA A 301 -87.30 5.57 -42.39
CA ALA A 301 -88.65 5.96 -42.03
C ALA A 301 -89.33 6.77 -43.15
N ARG A 302 -88.65 7.77 -43.71
CA ARG A 302 -89.16 8.56 -44.85
C ARG A 302 -89.40 7.72 -46.09
N LYS A 303 -88.52 6.75 -46.37
CA LYS A 303 -88.69 5.80 -47.46
C LYS A 303 -89.93 4.95 -47.23
N MET A 304 -90.13 4.45 -46.02
CA MET A 304 -91.33 3.69 -45.67
C MET A 304 -92.60 4.54 -45.81
N ASP A 305 -92.59 5.80 -45.38
CA ASP A 305 -93.71 6.72 -45.57
C ASP A 305 -93.99 7.00 -47.05
N LEU A 306 -92.95 7.14 -47.87
CA LEU A 306 -93.06 7.27 -49.32
C LEU A 306 -93.64 6.01 -49.96
N ASP A 307 -93.15 4.83 -49.59
CA ASP A 307 -93.63 3.53 -50.08
C ASP A 307 -95.12 3.30 -49.69
N ASN A 308 -95.51 3.70 -48.48
CA ASN A 308 -96.91 3.68 -48.05
C ASN A 308 -97.76 4.68 -48.85
N SER A 309 -97.22 5.88 -49.10
CA SER A 309 -97.92 6.92 -49.87
C SER A 309 -98.07 6.53 -51.33
N THR A 310 -97.06 5.89 -51.95
CA THR A 310 -97.17 5.37 -53.30
C THR A 310 -98.15 4.20 -53.38
N SER A 311 -98.15 3.28 -52.40
CA SER A 311 -99.17 2.23 -52.33
C SER A 311 -100.58 2.82 -52.22
N ALA A 312 -100.78 3.83 -51.37
CA ALA A 312 -102.06 4.50 -51.24
C ALA A 312 -102.49 5.19 -52.54
N LEU A 313 -101.58 5.88 -53.23
CA LEU A 313 -101.84 6.47 -54.54
C LEU A 313 -102.13 5.41 -55.62
N GLU A 314 -101.48 4.25 -55.57
CA GLU A 314 -101.79 3.14 -56.47
C GLU A 314 -103.18 2.56 -56.21
N ASP A 315 -103.57 2.42 -54.94
CA ASP A 315 -104.91 1.96 -54.56
C ASP A 315 -105.99 2.99 -54.95
N GLU A 316 -105.75 4.29 -54.71
CA GLU A 316 -106.61 5.37 -55.20
C GLU A 316 -106.72 5.37 -56.72
N ARG A 317 -105.59 5.18 -57.43
CA ARG A 317 -105.59 5.07 -58.89
C ARG A 317 -106.38 3.86 -59.37
N ARG A 318 -106.28 2.70 -58.70
CA ARG A 318 -107.08 1.52 -59.03
C ARG A 318 -108.56 1.76 -58.77
N ALA A 319 -108.90 2.38 -57.64
CA ALA A 319 -110.28 2.75 -57.31
C ALA A 319 -110.85 3.72 -58.36
N PHE A 320 -110.08 4.73 -58.76
CA PHE A 320 -110.46 5.67 -59.79
C PHE A 320 -110.63 4.99 -61.16
N ILE A 321 -109.76 4.04 -61.53
CA ILE A 321 -109.92 3.26 -62.76
C ILE A 321 -111.24 2.48 -62.72
N VAL A 322 -111.52 1.76 -61.63
CA VAL A 322 -112.78 1.02 -61.46
C VAL A 322 -113.99 1.97 -61.51
N GLU A 323 -113.91 3.12 -60.87
CA GLU A 323 -114.97 4.14 -60.92
C GLU A 323 -115.17 4.67 -62.35
N THR A 324 -114.10 4.94 -63.09
CA THR A 324 -114.22 5.35 -64.51
C THR A 324 -114.75 4.26 -65.42
N GLU A 325 -114.44 2.98 -65.15
CA GLU A 325 -115.01 1.85 -65.89
C GLU A 325 -116.49 1.67 -65.56
N ASN A 326 -116.89 1.83 -64.30
CA ASN A 326 -118.30 1.83 -63.89
C ASN A 326 -119.06 2.99 -64.52
N LEU A 327 -118.51 4.22 -64.49
CA LEU A 327 -119.12 5.37 -65.15
C LEU A 327 -119.24 5.18 -66.67
N ARG A 328 -118.27 4.51 -67.30
CA ARG A 328 -118.38 4.14 -68.73
C ARG A 328 -119.46 3.10 -68.98
N ALA A 329 -119.61 2.13 -68.08
CA ALA A 329 -120.68 1.14 -68.16
C ALA A 329 -122.05 1.82 -67.98
N ASP A 330 -122.19 2.69 -66.98
CA ASP A 330 -123.41 3.47 -66.75
C ASP A 330 -123.73 4.37 -67.96
N LEU A 331 -122.74 5.01 -68.58
CA LEU A 331 -122.92 5.78 -69.81
C LEU A 331 -123.32 4.90 -70.99
N ALA A 332 -122.76 3.69 -71.12
CA ALA A 332 -123.15 2.75 -72.17
C ALA A 332 -124.59 2.25 -71.96
N ASP A 333 -124.99 1.96 -70.72
CA ASP A 333 -126.36 1.61 -70.36
C ASP A 333 -127.31 2.78 -70.63
N MET A 334 -126.90 4.02 -70.30
CA MET A 334 -127.67 5.23 -70.65
C MET A 334 -127.77 5.44 -72.16
N ASP A 335 -126.72 5.18 -72.95
CA ASP A 335 -126.77 5.26 -74.41
C ASP A 335 -127.71 4.20 -75.00
N VAL A 336 -127.74 2.99 -74.43
CA VAL A 336 -128.71 1.95 -74.80
C VAL A 336 -130.14 2.39 -74.44
N ASP A 337 -130.36 2.89 -73.22
CA ASP A 337 -131.66 3.42 -72.78
C ASP A 337 -132.12 4.62 -73.62
N LEU A 338 -131.20 5.50 -74.00
CA LEU A 338 -131.46 6.62 -74.90
C LEU A 338 -131.79 6.12 -76.30
N GLY A 339 -131.06 5.13 -76.84
CA GLY A 339 -131.39 4.50 -78.12
C GLY A 339 -132.76 3.81 -78.11
N GLU A 340 -133.12 3.15 -77.01
CA GLU A 340 -134.47 2.60 -76.82
C GLU A 340 -135.54 3.70 -76.73
N ARG A 341 -135.26 4.81 -76.05
CA ARG A 341 -136.18 5.95 -75.99
C ARG A 341 -136.31 6.63 -77.34
N GLU A 342 -135.23 6.79 -78.08
CA GLU A 342 -135.19 7.43 -79.39
C GLU A 342 -135.97 6.58 -80.41
N THR A 343 -135.82 5.25 -80.38
CA THR A 343 -136.66 4.34 -81.18
C THR A 343 -138.13 4.37 -80.78
N LYS A 344 -138.46 4.41 -79.48
CA LYS A 344 -139.84 4.59 -78.98
C LYS A 344 -140.42 5.95 -79.39
N ILE A 345 -139.62 7.01 -79.37
CA ILE A 345 -140.03 8.36 -79.81
C ILE A 345 -140.24 8.37 -81.32
N SER A 346 -139.33 7.81 -82.14
CA SER A 346 -139.55 7.71 -83.58
C SER A 346 -140.79 6.89 -83.93
N GLN A 347 -141.09 5.82 -83.18
CA GLN A 347 -142.36 5.08 -83.33
C GLN A 347 -143.57 5.94 -82.94
N ALA A 348 -143.50 6.65 -81.82
CA ALA A 348 -144.57 7.55 -81.40
C ALA A 348 -144.77 8.74 -82.34
N GLU A 349 -143.70 9.27 -82.94
CA GLU A 349 -143.73 10.33 -83.96
C GLU A 349 -144.35 9.81 -85.27
N GLU A 350 -144.02 8.59 -85.69
CA GLU A 350 -144.66 7.96 -86.85
C GLU A 350 -146.15 7.68 -86.59
N ASP A 351 -146.50 7.18 -85.41
CA ASP A 351 -147.90 6.98 -85.00
C ASP A 351 -148.66 8.31 -84.92
N LEU A 352 -148.03 9.37 -84.41
CA LEU A 352 -148.59 10.73 -84.41
C LEU A 352 -148.74 11.30 -85.81
N ARG A 353 -147.80 11.04 -86.71
CA ARG A 353 -147.87 11.49 -88.11
C ARG A 353 -149.01 10.77 -88.84
N VAL A 354 -149.15 9.46 -88.65
CA VAL A 354 -150.27 8.68 -89.19
C VAL A 354 -151.61 9.16 -88.61
N GLY A 355 -151.66 9.42 -87.29
CA GLY A 355 -152.84 9.98 -86.63
C GLY A 355 -153.18 11.41 -87.08
N GLN A 356 -152.17 12.24 -87.38
CA GLN A 356 -152.37 13.57 -87.98
C GLN A 356 -152.88 13.47 -89.41
N GLU A 357 -152.36 12.56 -90.23
CA GLU A 357 -152.86 12.34 -91.60
C GLU A 357 -154.30 11.82 -91.61
N GLU A 358 -154.68 10.93 -90.69
CA GLU A 358 -156.08 10.50 -90.51
C GLU A 358 -156.98 11.62 -90.00
N SER A 359 -156.51 12.43 -89.04
CA SER A 359 -157.26 13.58 -88.53
C SER A 359 -157.43 14.67 -89.60
N GLN A 360 -156.42 14.87 -90.45
CA GLN A 360 -156.49 15.80 -91.59
C GLN A 360 -157.49 15.30 -92.64
N ARG A 361 -157.50 13.99 -92.95
CA ARG A 361 -158.53 13.39 -93.83
C ARG A 361 -159.94 13.53 -93.25
N SER A 362 -160.09 13.30 -91.94
CA SER A 362 -161.36 13.51 -91.26
C SER A 362 -161.78 14.98 -91.25
N ALA A 363 -160.84 15.93 -91.12
CA ALA A 363 -161.11 17.35 -91.17
C ALA A 363 -161.54 17.79 -92.58
N ASP A 364 -160.84 17.33 -93.63
CA ASP A 364 -161.19 17.60 -95.02
C ASP A 364 -162.57 17.01 -95.39
N GLU A 365 -162.91 15.83 -94.85
CA GLU A 365 -164.22 15.20 -95.03
C GLU A 365 -165.34 15.94 -94.28
N LEU A 366 -165.06 16.44 -93.07
CA LEU A 366 -165.99 17.29 -92.31
C LEU A 366 -166.19 18.65 -92.97
N GLU A 367 -165.16 19.23 -93.59
CA GLU A 367 -165.27 20.52 -94.31
C GLU A 367 -166.06 20.37 -95.61
N ARG A 368 -165.94 19.24 -96.31
CA ARG A 368 -166.83 18.88 -97.43
C ARG A 368 -168.29 18.70 -96.98
N ARG A 369 -168.51 18.08 -95.83
CA ARG A 369 -169.86 17.95 -95.25
C ARG A 369 -170.43 19.30 -94.83
N ARG A 370 -169.62 20.17 -94.24
CA ARG A 370 -170.03 21.51 -93.83
C ARG A 370 -170.44 22.36 -95.03
N THR A 371 -169.66 22.36 -96.10
CA THR A 371 -170.00 23.09 -97.34
C THR A 371 -171.25 22.54 -98.05
N ALA A 372 -171.48 21.23 -97.99
CA ALA A 372 -172.74 20.63 -98.46
C ALA A 372 -173.95 21.07 -97.59
N PHE A 373 -173.80 21.09 -96.26
CA PHE A 373 -174.86 21.54 -95.36
C PHE A 373 -175.15 23.04 -95.46
N GLU A 374 -174.14 23.90 -95.66
CA GLU A 374 -174.33 25.34 -95.88
C GLU A 374 -175.08 25.61 -97.20
N SER A 375 -174.90 24.76 -98.22
CA SER A 375 -175.69 24.81 -99.47
C SER A 375 -177.15 24.37 -99.26
N GLU A 376 -177.38 23.30 -98.49
CA GLU A 376 -178.74 22.83 -98.17
C GLU A 376 -179.50 23.81 -97.27
N GLU A 377 -178.82 24.42 -96.29
CA GLU A 377 -179.40 25.42 -95.40
C GLU A 377 -179.87 26.66 -96.17
N GLN A 378 -179.11 27.09 -97.18
CA GLN A 378 -179.51 28.20 -98.05
C GLN A 378 -180.73 27.84 -98.93
N GLU A 379 -180.82 26.61 -99.46
CA GLU A 379 -182.01 26.13 -100.18
C GLU A 379 -183.25 26.02 -99.27
N PHE A 380 -183.09 25.63 -98.01
CA PHE A 380 -184.21 25.58 -97.06
C PHE A 380 -184.71 26.97 -96.69
N LYS A 381 -183.82 27.94 -96.60
CA LYS A 381 -184.18 29.33 -96.30
C LYS A 381 -185.03 29.95 -97.42
N ASP A 382 -184.64 29.73 -98.67
CA ASP A 382 -185.41 30.20 -99.83
C ASP A 382 -186.79 29.51 -99.93
N LYS A 383 -186.89 28.24 -99.51
CA LYS A 383 -188.18 27.51 -99.41
C LYS A 383 -189.07 28.03 -98.29
N ILE A 384 -188.51 28.41 -97.14
CA ILE A 384 -189.26 28.97 -96.02
C ILE A 384 -189.88 30.31 -96.43
N ASP A 385 -189.11 31.19 -97.08
CA ASP A 385 -189.61 32.50 -97.54
C ASP A 385 -190.78 32.32 -98.55
N SER A 386 -190.68 31.33 -99.45
CA SER A 386 -191.78 30.99 -100.37
C SER A 386 -193.03 30.43 -99.68
N ILE A 387 -192.88 29.74 -98.55
CA ILE A 387 -194.00 29.18 -97.78
C ILE A 387 -194.69 30.29 -96.98
N GLU A 388 -193.93 31.20 -96.38
CA GLU A 388 -194.48 32.34 -95.63
C GLU A 388 -195.34 33.27 -96.51
N GLU A 389 -194.98 33.44 -97.78
CA GLU A 389 -195.79 34.21 -98.73
C GLU A 389 -197.11 33.49 -99.09
N ARG A 390 -197.08 32.15 -99.15
CA ARG A 390 -198.25 31.29 -99.42
C ARG A 390 -199.20 31.19 -98.21
N GLU A 391 -198.67 31.27 -96.99
CA GLU A 391 -199.49 31.35 -95.77
C GLU A 391 -200.27 32.67 -95.68
N ARG A 392 -199.72 33.80 -96.17
CA ARG A 392 -200.46 35.08 -96.20
C ARG A 392 -201.65 35.05 -97.17
N GLU A 393 -201.51 34.40 -98.32
CA GLU A 393 -202.61 34.25 -99.28
C GLU A 393 -203.75 33.39 -98.70
N LEU A 394 -203.40 32.25 -98.08
CA LEU A 394 -204.37 31.33 -97.45
C LEU A 394 -205.10 31.95 -96.25
N ALA A 395 -204.45 32.86 -95.51
CA ALA A 395 -205.09 33.57 -94.41
C ALA A 395 -206.24 34.47 -94.90
N SER A 396 -206.07 35.12 -96.06
CA SER A 396 -207.12 35.96 -96.66
C SER A 396 -208.33 35.14 -97.16
N GLU A 397 -208.10 33.92 -97.65
CA GLU A 397 -209.14 33.01 -98.13
C GLU A 397 -209.98 32.43 -96.98
N LYS A 398 -209.36 32.25 -95.81
CA LYS A 398 -210.01 31.71 -94.61
C LYS A 398 -211.04 32.67 -94.01
N GLU A 399 -210.77 33.97 -93.99
CA GLU A 399 -211.73 34.98 -93.51
C GLU A 399 -213.00 35.04 -94.38
N GLU A 400 -212.88 34.80 -95.68
CA GLU A 400 -214.02 34.82 -96.61
C GLU A 400 -214.95 33.60 -96.42
N LEU A 401 -214.40 32.45 -96.02
CA LEU A 401 -215.15 31.22 -95.70
C LEU A 401 -215.87 31.27 -94.36
N GLU A 402 -215.27 31.92 -93.35
CA GLU A 402 -215.88 32.05 -92.02
C GLU A 402 -217.17 32.90 -92.06
N ARG A 403 -217.20 33.89 -92.96
CA ARG A 403 -218.38 34.70 -93.27
C ARG A 403 -219.54 33.89 -93.84
N ARG A 404 -219.28 32.78 -94.55
CA ARG A 404 -220.33 31.87 -95.09
C ARG A 404 -220.84 30.84 -94.09
N ARG A 405 -220.04 30.53 -93.06
CA ARG A 405 -220.38 29.47 -92.10
C ARG A 405 -221.43 29.88 -91.08
N SER A 406 -221.43 31.16 -90.69
CA SER A 406 -222.39 31.68 -89.70
C SER A 406 -223.83 31.83 -90.23
N GLU A 407 -224.03 31.87 -91.55
CA GLU A 407 -225.36 31.87 -92.17
C GLU A 407 -226.05 30.50 -92.13
N ILE A 408 -225.31 29.41 -91.86
CA ILE A 408 -225.82 28.03 -91.88
C ILE A 408 -226.31 27.59 -90.49
N ASP A 409 -225.66 28.01 -89.41
CA ASP A 409 -225.98 27.55 -88.05
C ASP A 409 -227.31 28.09 -87.52
N THR A 410 -227.77 29.24 -88.02
CA THR A 410 -229.12 29.78 -87.76
C THR A 410 -230.26 28.91 -88.30
N SER A 411 -229.97 27.94 -89.16
CA SER A 411 -230.98 27.09 -89.81
C SER A 411 -231.19 25.74 -89.11
N ALA A 412 -230.17 25.20 -88.42
CA ALA A 412 -230.16 23.82 -87.92
C ALA A 412 -230.91 23.61 -86.60
N GLU A 413 -230.89 24.56 -85.67
CA GLU A 413 -231.46 24.35 -84.33
C GLU A 413 -233.01 24.37 -84.30
N SER A 414 -233.62 24.96 -85.33
CA SER A 414 -235.08 24.94 -85.58
C SER A 414 -235.66 23.52 -85.66
N GLN A 415 -234.86 22.52 -86.09
CA GLN A 415 -235.37 21.18 -86.43
C GLN A 415 -235.22 20.13 -85.32
N GLN A 416 -234.38 20.35 -84.30
CA GLN A 416 -234.02 19.28 -83.36
C GLN A 416 -235.01 19.11 -82.19
N ALA A 417 -235.80 20.13 -81.86
CA ALA A 417 -236.71 20.06 -80.70
C ALA A 417 -238.01 19.28 -80.98
N GLU A 418 -238.44 19.13 -82.24
CA GLU A 418 -239.64 18.35 -82.59
C GLU A 418 -239.45 16.83 -82.40
N LEU A 419 -238.21 16.32 -82.42
CA LEU A 419 -237.92 14.88 -82.43
C LEU A 419 -238.02 14.19 -81.05
N SER A 420 -237.74 14.87 -79.94
CA SER A 420 -237.70 14.21 -78.63
C SER A 420 -239.09 13.89 -78.05
N LYS A 421 -240.16 14.49 -78.59
CA LYS A 421 -241.54 14.24 -78.15
C LYS A 421 -242.07 12.85 -78.55
N LEU A 422 -241.42 12.17 -79.51
CA LEU A 422 -241.88 10.91 -80.09
C LEU A 422 -241.22 9.64 -79.51
N LEU A 423 -240.05 9.75 -78.86
CA LEU A 423 -239.27 8.58 -78.43
C LEU A 423 -239.69 7.95 -77.09
N GLY A 424 -240.46 8.64 -76.25
CA GLY A 424 -240.84 8.13 -74.92
C GLY A 424 -241.98 7.09 -74.92
N ASN A 425 -242.92 7.18 -75.86
CA ASN A 425 -244.13 6.33 -75.88
C ASN A 425 -243.87 4.88 -76.29
N ILE A 426 -242.69 4.54 -76.84
CA ILE A 426 -242.41 3.23 -77.45
C ILE A 426 -241.74 2.23 -76.49
N GLY A 427 -241.17 2.66 -75.37
CA GLY A 427 -240.29 1.80 -74.57
C GLY A 427 -240.97 0.79 -73.65
N LYS A 428 -242.07 1.15 -72.97
CA LYS A 428 -242.57 0.34 -71.85
C LYS A 428 -243.68 -0.67 -72.16
N GLU A 429 -244.22 -0.68 -73.38
CA GLU A 429 -244.93 -1.87 -73.90
C GLU A 429 -244.03 -3.12 -73.97
N ASN A 430 -242.70 -2.96 -73.89
CA ASN A 430 -241.74 -4.06 -74.03
C ASN A 430 -241.44 -4.81 -72.71
N GLU A 431 -241.74 -4.23 -71.55
CA GLU A 431 -241.49 -4.89 -70.25
C GLU A 431 -242.52 -6.00 -69.93
N ASP A 432 -243.73 -5.91 -70.47
CA ASP A 432 -244.80 -6.90 -70.25
C ASP A 432 -244.58 -8.22 -71.02
N LEU A 433 -243.72 -8.23 -72.05
CA LEU A 433 -243.56 -9.39 -72.94
C LEU A 433 -242.53 -10.42 -72.47
N GLN A 434 -241.46 -10.03 -71.79
CA GLN A 434 -240.38 -10.98 -71.50
C GLN A 434 -240.62 -11.87 -70.27
N LYS A 435 -241.44 -11.45 -69.31
CA LYS A 435 -241.77 -12.29 -68.14
C LYS A 435 -242.58 -13.54 -68.50
N ARG A 436 -243.30 -13.54 -69.62
CA ARG A 436 -244.04 -14.71 -70.14
C ARG A 436 -243.14 -15.82 -70.69
N THR A 437 -241.89 -15.51 -71.03
CA THR A 437 -240.99 -16.43 -71.73
C THR A 437 -240.15 -17.28 -70.77
N GLN A 438 -239.95 -16.84 -69.51
CA GLN A 438 -239.01 -17.51 -68.60
C GLN A 438 -239.52 -18.78 -67.91
N GLU A 439 -240.82 -19.03 -67.80
CA GLU A 439 -241.29 -20.17 -66.99
C GLU A 439 -241.96 -21.30 -67.80
N LEU A 440 -242.29 -21.05 -69.08
CA LEU A 440 -242.62 -22.12 -70.04
C LEU A 440 -241.48 -23.15 -70.19
N ASP A 441 -240.21 -22.75 -70.03
CA ASP A 441 -239.08 -23.66 -70.26
C ASP A 441 -238.74 -24.55 -69.03
N SER A 442 -239.20 -24.17 -67.83
CA SER A 442 -239.06 -25.01 -66.63
C SER A 442 -239.85 -26.33 -66.73
N ILE A 443 -240.89 -26.35 -67.57
CA ILE A 443 -241.74 -27.51 -67.87
C ILE A 443 -241.03 -28.50 -68.81
N GLN A 444 -240.03 -28.04 -69.58
CA GLN A 444 -239.49 -28.79 -70.72
C GLN A 444 -238.26 -29.65 -70.39
N ALA A 445 -237.57 -29.40 -69.28
CA ALA A 445 -236.33 -30.13 -68.93
C ALA A 445 -236.56 -31.39 -68.06
N ALA A 446 -237.64 -31.47 -67.28
CA ALA A 446 -237.87 -32.62 -66.39
C ALA A 446 -238.60 -33.80 -67.07
N LEU A 447 -239.20 -33.59 -68.25
CA LEU A 447 -239.89 -34.62 -69.03
C LEU A 447 -238.93 -35.48 -69.89
N THR A 448 -237.77 -34.96 -70.29
CA THR A 448 -236.84 -35.65 -71.20
C THR A 448 -235.89 -36.64 -70.52
N GLU A 449 -235.69 -36.57 -69.20
CA GLU A 449 -234.95 -37.60 -68.45
C GLU A 449 -235.80 -38.88 -68.23
N ARG A 450 -237.12 -38.80 -68.46
CA ARG A 450 -238.04 -39.94 -68.47
C ARG A 450 -238.07 -40.67 -69.82
N GLU A 451 -237.54 -40.07 -70.89
CA GLU A 451 -237.75 -40.59 -72.23
C GLU A 451 -236.86 -41.79 -72.57
N GLU A 452 -235.53 -41.74 -72.60
CA GLU A 452 -234.84 -42.75 -73.44
C GLU A 452 -233.66 -43.48 -72.79
N GLY A 453 -233.74 -43.70 -71.47
CA GLY A 453 -233.18 -44.90 -70.83
C GLY A 453 -234.01 -46.18 -71.07
N VAL A 454 -235.20 -46.06 -71.68
CA VAL A 454 -236.06 -47.21 -72.07
C VAL A 454 -235.74 -47.74 -73.47
N GLN A 455 -235.10 -46.96 -74.37
CA GLN A 455 -234.82 -47.44 -75.73
C GLN A 455 -233.58 -48.35 -75.89
N GLU A 456 -233.02 -48.89 -74.80
CA GLU A 456 -232.04 -50.00 -74.89
C GLU A 456 -232.47 -51.32 -74.21
N SER A 457 -233.70 -51.46 -73.69
CA SER A 457 -234.28 -52.81 -73.49
C SER A 457 -235.06 -53.35 -74.69
N GLU A 458 -235.55 -52.48 -75.56
CA GLU A 458 -236.29 -52.89 -76.76
C GLU A 458 -235.44 -52.48 -77.98
N THR A 459 -234.72 -53.37 -78.64
CA THR A 459 -235.02 -54.78 -78.82
C THR A 459 -233.75 -55.57 -79.02
N ARG A 460 -233.77 -56.73 -78.38
CA ARG A 460 -232.91 -57.87 -78.63
C ARG A 460 -232.67 -58.04 -80.12
N ILE A 461 -231.52 -58.66 -80.37
CA ILE A 461 -231.36 -59.69 -81.39
C ILE A 461 -232.69 -60.02 -82.06
N GLU A 462 -232.77 -59.91 -83.38
CA GLU A 462 -233.65 -60.85 -84.08
C GLU A 462 -235.18 -60.77 -83.82
N SER A 463 -235.82 -59.96 -82.97
CA SER A 463 -237.30 -59.75 -83.06
C SER A 463 -237.83 -58.50 -82.40
#